data_AF-A0A7K2C1E2-F1
#
_entry.id   AF-A0A7K2C1E2-F1
#
_cell.length_a   1.000
_cell.length_b   1.000
_cell.length_c   1.000
_cell.angle_alpha   90.00
_cell.angle_beta   90.00
_cell.angle_gamma   90.00
#
_symmetry.space_group_name_H-M   'P 1'
#
loop_
_entity.id
_entity.type
_entity.pdbx_description
1 polymer ?
#
loop_
_entity_poly.entity_id
_entity_poly.type
_entity_poly.pdbx_seq_one_letter_code
_entity_poly.pdbx_strand_id
1 'polypeptide(L)'
;MQAIGRQFQFDYLVAEVPLENLFFGRVKALLNDRSKNPAGHVQFFTRRSFLALFTAIQSTIVDERVYAPSFGKETLQFAYGEKGPLRYLGKVLTEHYLPKHASRLWTRWYHAHYAVLCKKR
;
A
#
# COMPACT_ATOMS: atom_id res chain seq x y z
N MET A 1 -15.70 12.78 -7.42
CA MET A 1 -15.81 11.73 -6.37
C MET A 1 -17.18 11.68 -5.67
N GLN A 2 -18.09 12.65 -5.84
CA GLN A 2 -19.44 12.58 -5.25
C GLN A 2 -20.29 11.38 -5.72
N ALA A 3 -20.00 10.81 -6.89
CA ALA A 3 -20.77 9.69 -7.45
C ALA A 3 -20.57 8.36 -6.69
N ILE A 4 -19.35 8.06 -6.21
CA ILE A 4 -19.04 6.78 -5.56
C ILE A 4 -19.73 6.67 -4.19
N GLY A 5 -19.77 7.76 -3.41
CA GLY A 5 -20.40 7.76 -2.09
C GLY A 5 -21.94 7.67 -2.10
N ARG A 6 -22.58 7.94 -3.25
CA ARG A 6 -24.03 7.80 -3.42
C ARG A 6 -24.46 6.38 -3.78
N GLN A 7 -23.62 5.62 -4.47
CA GLN A 7 -23.94 4.25 -4.91
C GLN A 7 -23.73 3.20 -3.81
N PHE A 8 -22.81 3.45 -2.88
CA PHE A 8 -22.53 2.51 -1.79
C PHE A 8 -23.11 3.03 -0.47
N GLN A 9 -24.08 2.28 0.07
CA GLN A 9 -24.55 2.47 1.43
C GLN A 9 -23.67 1.64 2.37
N PHE A 10 -22.92 2.31 3.23
CA PHE A 10 -22.09 1.69 4.26
C PHE A 10 -22.07 2.60 5.48
N ASP A 11 -22.10 2.01 6.67
CA ASP A 11 -21.88 2.74 7.92
C ASP A 11 -20.39 2.93 8.19
N TYR A 12 -19.60 1.89 7.89
CA TYR A 12 -18.16 1.85 8.05
C TYR A 12 -17.49 1.37 6.77
N LEU A 13 -16.37 2.00 6.42
CA LEU A 13 -15.53 1.64 5.28
C LEU A 13 -14.07 1.54 5.73
N VAL A 14 -13.45 0.39 5.49
CA VAL A 14 -12.00 0.27 5.57
C VAL A 14 -11.45 0.51 4.17
N ALA A 15 -10.57 1.50 4.05
CA ALA A 15 -9.89 1.79 2.80
C ALA A 15 -8.38 1.73 3.02
N GLU A 16 -7.70 1.05 2.12
CA GLU A 16 -6.26 0.81 2.23
C GLU A 16 -5.53 1.21 0.96
N VAL A 17 -4.34 1.77 1.15
CA VAL A 17 -3.49 2.18 0.03
C VAL A 17 -2.02 1.89 0.30
N PRO A 18 -1.26 1.38 -0.68
CA PRO A 18 0.18 1.30 -0.56
C PRO A 18 0.79 2.71 -0.50
N LEU A 19 1.62 2.95 0.51
CA LEU A 19 2.43 4.16 0.62
C LEU A 19 3.67 4.01 -0.27
N GLU A 20 3.59 4.57 -1.47
CA GLU A 20 4.70 4.53 -2.45
C GLU A 20 5.77 5.61 -2.20
N ASN A 21 5.56 6.49 -1.22
CA ASN A 21 6.44 7.64 -0.96
C ASN A 21 7.66 7.33 -0.06
N LEU A 22 7.89 6.06 0.28
CA LEU A 22 8.98 5.66 1.16
C LEU A 22 10.33 5.71 0.44
N PHE A 23 11.41 5.87 1.21
CA PHE A 23 12.76 6.13 0.67
C PHE A 23 13.20 5.11 -0.38
N PHE A 24 13.09 3.82 -0.09
CA PHE A 24 13.43 2.78 -1.07
C PHE A 24 12.42 2.69 -2.24
N GLY A 25 11.15 3.06 -2.00
CA GLY A 25 10.16 3.20 -3.07
C GLY A 25 10.56 4.29 -4.07
N ARG A 26 11.04 5.44 -3.58
CA ARG A 26 11.57 6.54 -4.40
C ARG A 26 12.84 6.15 -5.15
N VAL A 27 13.80 5.50 -4.49
CA VAL A 27 15.04 5.02 -5.13
C VAL A 27 14.71 3.99 -6.22
N LYS A 28 13.80 3.05 -5.96
CA LYS A 28 13.36 2.08 -6.96
C LYS A 28 12.60 2.73 -8.11
N ALA A 29 11.81 3.78 -7.85
CA ALA A 29 11.12 4.55 -8.88
C ALA A 29 12.08 5.41 -9.72
N LEU A 30 13.21 5.86 -9.16
CA LEU A 30 14.28 6.53 -9.91
C LEU A 30 15.02 5.57 -10.84
N LEU A 31 15.22 4.31 -10.41
CA LEU A 31 15.93 3.30 -11.19
C LEU A 31 15.06 2.61 -12.25
N ASN A 32 13.75 2.53 -12.03
CA ASN A 32 12.81 2.01 -13.01
C ASN A 32 12.10 3.17 -13.69
N ASP A 33 12.45 3.47 -14.94
CA ASP A 33 11.78 4.48 -15.75
C ASP A 33 10.28 4.14 -15.92
N ARG A 34 9.43 4.82 -15.12
CA ARG A 34 7.97 4.64 -15.14
C ARG A 34 7.28 5.53 -16.19
N SER A 35 8.02 6.31 -16.97
CA SER A 35 7.45 7.13 -18.06
C SER A 35 6.77 6.30 -19.15
N LYS A 36 7.14 5.01 -19.26
CA LYS A 36 6.56 4.03 -20.19
C LYS A 36 5.41 3.22 -19.61
N ASN A 37 4.88 3.55 -18.42
CA ASN A 37 3.78 2.79 -17.84
C ASN A 37 2.45 3.13 -18.55
N PRO A 38 1.83 2.19 -19.30
CA PRO A 38 0.60 2.46 -20.06
C PRO A 38 -0.63 2.69 -19.17
N ALA A 39 -0.53 2.42 -17.87
CA ALA A 39 -1.65 2.50 -16.93
C ALA A 39 -2.04 3.93 -16.49
N GLY A 40 -1.43 4.98 -17.06
CA GLY A 40 -1.62 6.35 -16.59
C GLY A 40 -0.89 6.63 -15.27
N HIS A 41 -0.70 7.91 -14.98
CA HIS A 41 0.12 8.41 -13.88
C HIS A 41 -0.14 7.67 -12.56
N VAL A 42 0.87 6.95 -12.03
CA VAL A 42 0.78 6.31 -10.71
C VAL A 42 0.66 7.43 -9.69
N GLN A 43 -0.54 7.68 -9.19
CA GLN A 43 -0.75 8.59 -8.08
C GLN A 43 -0.03 8.01 -6.88
N PHE A 44 1.12 8.60 -6.53
CA PHE A 44 1.81 8.32 -5.29
C PHE A 44 0.90 8.75 -4.14
N PHE A 45 0.15 7.81 -3.60
CA PHE A 45 -0.63 8.05 -2.41
C PHE A 45 0.33 8.27 -1.24
N THR A 46 0.40 9.53 -0.84
CA THR A 46 0.92 9.89 0.46
C THR A 46 -0.23 9.79 1.45
N ARG A 47 0.08 9.60 2.73
CA ARG A 47 -0.93 9.70 3.79
C ARG A 47 -1.79 10.96 3.63
N ARG A 48 -1.16 12.10 3.30
CA ARG A 48 -1.85 13.39 3.11
C ARG A 48 -2.82 13.38 1.93
N SER A 49 -2.37 12.95 0.75
CA SER A 49 -3.23 12.94 -0.44
C SER A 49 -4.36 11.92 -0.32
N PHE A 50 -4.12 10.79 0.35
CA PHE A 50 -5.15 9.81 0.64
C PHE A 50 -6.19 10.34 1.63
N LEU A 51 -5.76 10.93 2.76
CA LEU A 51 -6.68 11.54 3.73
C LEU A 51 -7.51 12.68 3.14
N ALA A 52 -6.93 13.48 2.24
CA ALA A 52 -7.66 14.56 1.56
C ALA A 52 -8.88 14.04 0.77
N LEU A 53 -8.83 12.80 0.24
CA LEU A 53 -9.98 12.20 -0.43
C LEU A 53 -11.13 11.93 0.54
N PHE A 54 -10.84 11.45 1.76
CA PHE A 54 -11.84 11.17 2.78
C PHE A 54 -12.45 12.44 3.36
N THR A 55 -11.64 13.50 3.52
CA THR A 55 -12.13 14.83 3.88
C THR A 55 -13.09 15.37 2.83
N ALA A 56 -12.79 15.19 1.53
CA ALA A 56 -13.62 15.67 0.43
C ALA A 56 -14.99 14.97 0.35
N ILE A 57 -15.11 13.73 0.83
CA ILE A 57 -16.38 12.99 0.88
C ILE A 57 -17.08 13.10 2.24
N GLN A 58 -16.68 14.05 3.09
CA GLN A 58 -17.29 14.35 4.39
C GLN A 58 -17.37 13.13 5.34
N SER A 59 -16.48 12.16 5.18
CA SER A 59 -16.42 10.98 6.05
C SER A 59 -15.64 11.30 7.32
N THR A 60 -16.04 10.72 8.45
CA THR A 60 -15.31 10.86 9.72
C THR A 60 -14.31 9.72 9.82
N ILE A 61 -13.04 10.02 10.03
CA ILE A 61 -12.01 9.00 10.24
C ILE A 61 -12.05 8.57 11.70
N VAL A 62 -12.21 7.27 11.92
CA VAL A 62 -12.35 6.65 13.24
C VAL A 62 -11.01 6.08 13.72
N ASP A 63 -10.27 5.41 12.83
CA ASP A 63 -8.96 4.86 13.13
C ASP A 63 -8.05 4.94 11.90
N GLU A 64 -6.74 5.00 12.14
CA GLU A 64 -5.71 5.06 11.12
C GLU A 64 -4.56 4.12 11.48
N ARG A 65 -4.14 3.28 10.54
CA ARG A 65 -3.03 2.35 10.75
C ARG A 65 -2.04 2.39 9.61
N VAL A 66 -0.76 2.40 9.98
CA VAL A 66 0.36 2.15 9.05
C VAL A 66 0.94 0.79 9.39
N TYR A 67 0.99 -0.10 8.41
CA TYR A 67 1.53 -1.45 8.62
C TYR A 67 2.30 -1.92 7.39
N ALA A 68 3.21 -2.87 7.56
CA ALA A 68 3.88 -3.51 6.43
C ALA A 68 3.11 -4.79 6.09
N PRO A 69 2.64 -4.97 4.85
CA PRO A 69 2.00 -6.22 4.47
C PRO A 69 3.00 -7.38 4.63
N SER A 70 2.54 -8.48 5.22
CA SER A 70 3.30 -9.72 5.29
C SER A 70 2.58 -10.76 4.44
N PHE A 71 3.24 -11.21 3.37
CA PHE A 71 2.63 -12.18 2.46
C PHE A 71 2.97 -13.61 2.90
N GLY A 72 2.00 -14.52 2.76
CA GLY A 72 2.24 -15.94 2.99
C GLY A 72 3.28 -16.52 2.03
N LYS A 73 3.98 -17.58 2.45
CA LYS A 73 4.98 -18.26 1.59
C LYS A 73 4.34 -18.78 0.30
N GLU A 74 3.09 -19.24 0.38
CA GLU A 74 2.30 -19.70 -0.77
C GLU A 74 2.04 -18.59 -1.78
N THR A 75 1.63 -17.40 -1.31
CA THR A 75 1.44 -16.22 -2.17
C THR A 75 2.74 -15.82 -2.88
N LEU A 76 3.86 -15.86 -2.16
CA LEU A 76 5.18 -15.57 -2.74
C LEU A 76 5.63 -16.65 -3.71
N GLN A 77 5.31 -17.92 -3.44
CA GLN A 77 5.64 -19.04 -4.32
C GLN A 77 4.84 -18.93 -5.62
N PHE A 78 3.57 -18.58 -5.55
CA PHE A 78 2.75 -18.30 -6.73
C PHE A 78 3.30 -17.11 -7.54
N ALA A 79 3.65 -15.99 -6.90
CA ALA A 79 4.06 -14.77 -7.60
C ALA A 79 5.51 -14.78 -8.14
N TYR A 80 6.39 -15.56 -7.49
CA TYR A 80 7.84 -15.53 -7.74
C TYR A 80 8.50 -16.89 -7.90
N GLY A 81 7.79 -18.01 -7.71
CA GLY A 81 8.35 -19.36 -7.79
C GLY A 81 8.96 -19.66 -9.16
N GLU A 82 8.30 -19.25 -10.23
CA GLU A 82 8.80 -19.42 -11.61
C GLU A 82 9.91 -18.44 -11.99
N LYS A 83 10.14 -17.38 -11.20
CA LYS A 83 11.14 -16.34 -11.50
C LYS A 83 12.54 -16.65 -10.96
N GLY A 84 12.73 -17.87 -10.44
CA GLY A 84 14.01 -18.41 -9.98
C GLY A 84 14.19 -18.39 -8.45
N PRO A 85 14.97 -19.34 -7.90
CA PRO A 85 15.06 -19.59 -6.46
C PRO A 85 15.66 -18.42 -5.68
N LEU A 86 16.68 -17.74 -6.23
CA LEU A 86 17.28 -16.56 -5.64
C LEU A 86 16.28 -15.41 -5.47
N ARG A 87 15.44 -15.19 -6.49
CA ARG A 87 14.46 -14.10 -6.49
C ARG A 87 13.30 -14.42 -5.54
N TYR A 88 12.85 -15.68 -5.52
CA TYR A 88 11.88 -16.15 -4.54
C TYR A 88 12.40 -16.00 -3.11
N LEU A 89 13.62 -16.46 -2.82
CA LEU A 89 14.21 -16.39 -1.48
C LEU A 89 14.35 -14.93 -1.02
N GLY A 90 14.83 -14.04 -1.89
CA GLY A 90 14.91 -12.61 -1.61
C GLY A 90 13.54 -12.02 -1.25
N LYS A 91 12.47 -12.44 -1.93
CA LYS A 91 11.09 -12.03 -1.64
C LYS A 91 10.56 -12.61 -0.33
N VAL A 92 10.85 -13.87 -0.02
CA VAL A 92 10.52 -14.44 1.29
C VAL A 92 11.20 -13.67 2.41
N LEU A 93 12.48 -13.34 2.27
CA LEU A 93 13.18 -12.55 3.29
C LEU A 93 12.58 -11.14 3.44
N THR A 94 12.37 -10.44 2.33
CA THR A 94 11.95 -9.03 2.31
C THR A 94 10.45 -8.80 2.55
N GLU A 95 9.59 -9.76 2.20
CA GLU A 95 8.13 -9.59 2.22
C GLU A 95 7.41 -10.56 3.19
N HIS A 96 8.08 -11.60 3.70
CA HIS A 96 7.54 -12.46 4.75
C HIS A 96 8.18 -12.20 6.11
N TYR A 97 9.51 -12.27 6.20
CA TYR A 97 10.23 -12.21 7.48
C TYR A 97 10.52 -10.79 7.97
N LEU A 98 11.03 -9.92 7.09
CA LEU A 98 11.36 -8.52 7.43
C LEU A 98 10.15 -7.73 8.00
N PRO A 99 8.94 -7.82 7.40
CA PRO A 99 7.75 -7.19 7.97
C PRO A 99 7.36 -7.73 9.35
N LYS A 100 7.63 -9.01 9.66
CA LYS A 100 7.26 -9.63 10.94
C LYS A 100 8.21 -9.24 12.07
N HIS A 101 9.51 -9.17 11.80
CA HIS A 101 10.52 -8.95 12.85
C HIS A 101 11.01 -7.50 12.93
N ALA A 102 10.99 -6.77 11.82
CA ALA A 102 11.49 -5.40 11.73
C ALA A 102 10.41 -4.41 11.25
N SER A 103 9.14 -4.71 11.54
CA SER A 103 7.95 -3.97 11.05
C SER A 103 8.13 -2.45 11.12
N ARG A 104 8.56 -1.91 12.26
CA ARG A 104 8.69 -0.47 12.51
C ARG A 104 9.74 0.22 11.63
N LEU A 105 10.83 -0.48 11.31
CA LEU A 105 11.85 0.04 10.40
C LEU A 105 11.41 -0.18 8.96
N TRP A 106 10.86 -1.34 8.66
CA TRP A 106 10.41 -1.69 7.31
C TRP A 106 9.31 -0.77 6.79
N THR A 107 8.33 -0.42 7.64
CA THR A 107 7.27 0.55 7.32
C THR A 107 7.78 1.97 7.13
N ARG A 108 8.87 2.34 7.81
CA ARG A 108 9.44 3.69 7.72
C ARG A 108 10.27 3.90 6.46
N TRP A 109 10.93 2.86 5.97
CA TRP A 109 11.94 3.00 4.93
C TRP A 109 11.56 2.37 3.59
N TYR A 110 10.85 1.24 3.60
CA TYR A 110 10.72 0.38 2.43
C TYR A 110 9.28 0.26 1.90
N HIS A 111 8.40 -0.36 2.68
CA HIS A 111 7.05 -0.66 2.23
C HIS A 111 6.07 -0.60 3.38
N ALA A 112 5.05 0.24 3.22
CA ALA A 112 3.96 0.35 4.17
C ALA A 112 2.66 0.51 3.41
N HIS A 113 1.61 -0.04 3.97
CA HIS A 113 0.23 0.27 3.63
C HIS A 113 -0.31 1.23 4.68
N TYR A 114 -1.19 2.11 4.22
CA TYR A 114 -1.95 2.99 5.07
C TYR A 114 -3.42 2.63 4.96
N ALA A 115 -3.99 2.21 6.08
CA ALA A 115 -5.39 1.86 6.21
C ALA A 115 -6.10 2.91 7.05
N VAL A 116 -7.30 3.28 6.62
CA VAL A 116 -8.20 4.15 7.39
C VAL A 116 -9.53 3.46 7.55
N LEU A 117 -10.05 3.53 8.78
CA LEU A 117 -11.43 3.19 9.08
C LEU A 117 -12.23 4.49 9.08
N CYS A 118 -13.19 4.58 8.17
CA CYS A 118 -14.04 5.75 8.00
C CYS A 118 -15.49 5.39 8.35
N LYS A 119 -16.18 6.30 9.03
CA LYS A 119 -17.62 6.25 9.26
C LYS A 119 -18.30 7.28 8.37
N LYS A 120 -19.36 6.86 7.68
CA LYS A 120 -20.21 7.77 6.90
C LYS A 120 -20.99 8.66 7.87
N ARG A 121 -21.01 9.97 7.61
CA ARG A 121 -21.88 10.90 8.33
C ARG A 121 -23.31 10.81 7.85
#